data_AF-A0A4P7BFJ8-F1
#
_entry.id   AF-A0A4P7BFJ8-F1
#
_cell.length_a   1.000
_cell.length_b   1.000
_cell.length_c   1.000
_cell.angle_alpha   90.00
_cell.angle_beta   90.00
_cell.angle_gamma   90.00
#
_symmetry.space_group_name_H-M   'P 1'
#
loop_
_entity.id
_entity.type
_entity.pdbx_description
1 polymer ?
#
loop_
_entity_poly.entity_id
_entity_poly.type
_entity_poly.pdbx_seq_one_letter_code
_entity_poly.pdbx_strand_id
1 'polypeptide(L)'
;MRLFTTLSLFMLGTTAAMADDSTGRPAPLKITAASDARTVIRGIPEEAATERFEVLAASGETVSYVGLADGPVGGVVFKGGKLHGTLTRAQAETFYACRGYATARHHYWAQEAGRWTDSLVRVAEPAPDVELTFTGKSTMKSIKAVLENPAINQVKALVEMGTNPLKVIKVLSKARSEHRQREHDEDMLEELGKLMPGDAEQRLADVLRPEDLTFLERGLVMAYPKYSVEFMVDNNKIQALQQPSFLQLARVKPGMFYAPNTVWSNCTPEKWIDAMAPAAAPASASVMAAPPQG
;
A
#
# COMPACT_ATOMS: atom_id res chain seq x y z
N MET A 1 56.66 26.02 -46.01
CA MET A 1 55.46 26.53 -45.32
C MET A 1 54.25 26.34 -46.24
N ARG A 2 53.41 25.34 -45.98
CA ARG A 2 52.17 25.11 -46.72
C ARG A 2 51.03 25.02 -45.71
N LEU A 3 50.17 26.04 -45.70
CA LEU A 3 48.82 25.95 -45.18
C LEU A 3 47.94 25.46 -46.34
N PHE A 4 47.23 24.35 -46.15
CA PHE A 4 45.98 24.08 -46.86
C PHE A 4 44.98 23.46 -45.90
N THR A 5 43.86 24.13 -45.81
CA THR A 5 42.64 23.82 -45.08
C THR A 5 41.93 22.63 -45.74
N THR A 6 41.47 21.66 -44.95
CA THR A 6 40.38 20.76 -45.38
C THR A 6 39.38 20.59 -44.26
N LEU A 7 38.17 21.00 -44.59
CA LEU A 7 36.92 20.96 -43.87
C LEU A 7 36.37 19.53 -43.95
N SER A 8 36.16 18.85 -42.82
CA SER A 8 35.41 17.60 -42.78
C SER A 8 34.15 17.77 -41.93
N LEU A 9 33.05 17.80 -42.67
CA LEU A 9 31.65 17.81 -42.26
C LEU A 9 31.34 16.54 -41.45
N PHE A 10 30.99 16.66 -40.17
CA PHE A 10 30.39 15.55 -39.42
C PHE A 10 28.87 15.70 -39.47
N MET A 11 28.23 14.82 -40.24
CA MET A 11 26.78 14.61 -40.29
C MET A 11 26.28 14.22 -38.90
N LEU A 12 25.49 15.10 -38.26
CA LEU A 12 24.60 14.71 -37.17
C LEU A 12 23.46 13.87 -37.75
N GLY A 13 23.59 12.55 -37.67
CA GLY A 13 22.47 11.63 -37.83
C GLY A 13 21.56 11.74 -36.61
N THR A 14 20.56 12.61 -36.66
CA THR A 14 19.42 12.58 -35.76
C THR A 14 18.61 11.32 -36.04
N THR A 15 18.89 10.23 -35.32
CA THR A 15 17.89 9.20 -35.09
C THR A 15 16.90 9.77 -34.08
N ALA A 16 15.81 10.32 -34.60
CA ALA A 16 14.60 10.55 -33.81
C ALA A 16 14.14 9.18 -33.30
N ALA A 17 14.54 8.82 -32.08
CA ALA A 17 13.85 7.79 -31.33
C ALA A 17 12.44 8.33 -31.12
N MET A 18 11.48 7.72 -31.81
CA MET A 18 10.07 7.99 -31.57
C MET A 18 9.82 7.75 -30.10
N ALA A 19 9.46 8.82 -29.38
CA ALA A 19 8.88 8.72 -28.06
C ALA A 19 7.61 7.91 -28.22
N ASP A 20 7.67 6.64 -27.81
CA ASP A 20 6.48 5.83 -27.65
C ASP A 20 5.73 6.40 -26.46
N ASP A 21 4.60 7.01 -26.76
CA ASP A 21 3.68 7.68 -25.87
C ASP A 21 2.98 6.61 -25.01
N SER A 22 3.67 6.07 -24.01
CA SER A 22 3.11 5.06 -23.11
C SER A 22 2.30 5.74 -21.99
N THR A 23 1.11 6.22 -22.34
CA THR A 23 -0.13 6.10 -21.56
C THR A 23 0.00 5.90 -20.04
N GLY A 24 0.42 6.90 -19.27
CA GLY A 24 0.15 7.05 -17.81
C GLY A 24 0.35 5.84 -16.88
N ARG A 25 1.05 4.79 -17.32
CA ARG A 25 1.18 3.50 -16.63
C ARG A 25 2.53 3.50 -15.91
N PRO A 26 2.56 3.24 -14.59
CA PRO A 26 3.83 3.18 -13.87
C PRO A 26 4.78 2.15 -14.50
N ALA A 27 6.06 2.50 -14.57
CA ALA A 27 7.09 1.60 -15.08
C ALA A 27 7.16 0.33 -14.23
N PRO A 28 7.46 -0.84 -14.83
CA PRO A 28 7.63 -2.08 -14.07
C PRO A 28 8.78 -1.95 -13.07
N LEU A 29 8.63 -2.57 -11.90
CA LEU A 29 9.62 -2.53 -10.83
C LEU A 29 10.30 -3.89 -10.68
N LYS A 30 11.61 -3.94 -10.90
CA LYS A 30 12.43 -5.14 -10.72
C LYS A 30 12.99 -5.20 -9.30
N ILE A 31 12.78 -6.33 -8.64
CA ILE A 31 13.23 -6.63 -7.29
C ILE A 31 14.20 -7.80 -7.40
N THR A 32 15.40 -7.63 -6.86
CA THR A 32 16.46 -8.62 -6.88
C THR A 32 16.99 -8.82 -5.46
N ALA A 33 17.88 -9.79 -5.26
CA ALA A 33 18.59 -9.95 -3.98
C ALA A 33 19.38 -8.70 -3.53
N ALA A 34 19.77 -7.82 -4.47
CA ALA A 34 20.47 -6.57 -4.15
C ALA A 34 19.51 -5.46 -3.68
N SER A 35 18.23 -5.53 -4.05
CA SER A 35 17.23 -4.51 -3.74
C SER A 35 17.06 -4.30 -2.24
N ASP A 36 16.83 -3.05 -1.86
CA ASP A 36 16.48 -2.66 -0.49
C ASP A 36 14.96 -2.62 -0.32
N ALA A 37 14.45 -3.25 0.75
CA ALA A 37 13.02 -3.39 0.99
C ALA A 37 12.28 -2.04 1.02
N ARG A 38 12.83 -1.03 1.72
CA ARG A 38 12.17 0.28 1.85
C ARG A 38 12.13 1.02 0.54
N THR A 39 13.22 0.99 -0.20
CA THR A 39 13.31 1.58 -1.55
C THR A 39 12.26 0.95 -2.46
N VAL A 40 12.10 -0.38 -2.42
CA VAL A 40 11.10 -1.10 -3.21
C VAL A 40 9.69 -0.75 -2.77
N ILE A 41 9.37 -0.83 -1.47
CA ILE A 41 8.04 -0.57 -0.93
C ILE A 41 7.56 0.85 -1.24
N ARG A 42 8.46 1.84 -1.15
CA ARG A 42 8.18 3.24 -1.52
C ARG A 42 8.08 3.45 -3.02
N GLY A 43 8.77 2.64 -3.82
CA GLY A 43 8.69 2.67 -5.28
C GLY A 43 7.41 2.07 -5.85
N ILE A 44 6.67 1.28 -5.05
CA ILE A 44 5.36 0.74 -5.46
C ILE A 44 4.32 1.86 -5.35
N PRO A 45 3.60 2.20 -6.45
CA PRO A 45 2.56 3.21 -6.43
C PRO A 45 1.51 2.95 -5.34
N GLU A 46 1.00 4.00 -4.70
CA GLU A 46 0.01 3.87 -3.63
C GLU A 46 -1.18 3.00 -4.06
N GLU A 47 -1.62 3.18 -5.31
CA GLU A 47 -2.77 2.50 -5.88
C GLU A 47 -2.58 1.04 -6.27
N ALA A 48 -1.33 0.62 -6.39
CA ALA A 48 -0.97 -0.76 -6.68
C ALA A 48 -0.89 -1.63 -5.42
N ALA A 49 -0.90 -1.02 -4.23
CA ALA A 49 -0.84 -1.77 -2.98
C ALA A 49 -2.19 -1.78 -2.26
N THR A 50 -2.59 -2.96 -1.80
CA THR A 50 -3.70 -3.11 -0.83
C THR A 50 -3.24 -2.73 0.57
N GLU A 51 -2.00 -3.08 0.92
CA GLU A 51 -1.39 -2.77 2.21
C GLU A 51 0.14 -2.81 2.14
N ARG A 52 0.77 -2.13 3.09
CA ARG A 52 2.19 -2.13 3.38
C ARG A 52 2.36 -2.18 4.89
N PHE A 53 3.31 -2.95 5.38
CA PHE A 53 3.73 -2.83 6.76
C PHE A 53 5.18 -3.20 6.95
N GLU A 54 5.73 -2.72 8.05
CA GLU A 54 7.03 -3.11 8.57
C GLU A 54 6.85 -3.46 10.05
N VAL A 55 7.42 -4.57 10.48
CA VAL A 55 7.29 -5.10 11.84
C VAL A 55 8.66 -5.48 12.37
N LEU A 56 8.91 -5.16 13.64
CA LEU A 56 10.03 -5.71 14.38
C LEU A 56 9.68 -7.14 14.80
N ALA A 57 10.28 -8.14 14.15
CA ALA A 57 10.05 -9.53 14.48
C ALA A 57 10.70 -9.89 15.83
N ALA A 58 10.27 -11.02 16.42
CA ALA A 58 10.83 -11.49 17.68
C ALA A 58 12.34 -11.80 17.62
N SER A 59 12.87 -12.06 16.42
CA SER A 59 14.31 -12.23 16.17
C SER A 59 15.11 -10.91 16.28
N GLY A 60 14.44 -9.76 16.36
CA GLY A 60 15.05 -8.44 16.27
C GLY A 60 15.29 -7.95 14.83
N GLU A 61 14.99 -8.77 13.83
CA GLU A 61 15.03 -8.37 12.42
C GLU A 61 13.71 -7.70 12.01
N THR A 62 13.79 -6.77 11.06
CA THR A 62 12.59 -6.20 10.44
C THR A 62 12.05 -7.13 9.37
N VAL A 63 10.75 -7.39 9.42
CA VAL A 63 9.98 -8.00 8.33
C VAL A 63 9.14 -6.91 7.69
N SER A 64 9.28 -6.73 6.38
CA SER A 64 8.52 -5.77 5.61
C SER A 64 7.67 -6.51 4.58
N TYR A 65 6.46 -6.03 4.33
CA TYR A 65 5.52 -6.66 3.41
C TYR A 65 4.75 -5.61 2.62
N VAL A 66 4.43 -5.97 1.39
CA VAL A 66 3.49 -5.24 0.55
C VAL A 66 2.52 -6.23 -0.11
N GLY A 67 1.23 -6.02 0.12
CA GLY A 67 0.15 -6.68 -0.60
C GLY A 67 -0.17 -5.88 -1.86
N LEU A 68 -0.35 -6.56 -2.99
CA LEU A 68 -0.59 -5.95 -4.29
C LEU A 68 -2.06 -6.10 -4.69
N ALA A 69 -2.64 -5.01 -5.18
CA ALA A 69 -4.03 -4.95 -5.66
C ALA A 69 -4.20 -5.63 -7.03
N ASP A 70 -3.15 -5.65 -7.85
CA ASP A 70 -3.18 -6.16 -9.22
C ASP A 70 -1.87 -6.88 -9.60
N GLY A 71 -1.89 -7.53 -10.77
CA GLY A 71 -0.77 -8.34 -11.26
C GLY A 71 -0.81 -9.82 -10.86
N PRO A 72 0.19 -10.62 -11.27
CA PRO A 72 0.27 -12.05 -10.96
C PRO A 72 0.78 -12.34 -9.53
N VAL A 73 1.57 -11.42 -8.97
CA VAL A 73 2.07 -11.51 -7.59
C VAL A 73 1.01 -10.94 -6.65
N GLY A 74 0.70 -11.68 -5.57
CA GLY A 74 -0.24 -11.24 -4.54
C GLY A 74 0.41 -10.34 -3.50
N GLY A 75 1.64 -10.65 -3.12
CA GLY A 75 2.40 -9.82 -2.20
C GLY A 75 3.88 -10.17 -2.22
N VAL A 76 4.70 -9.25 -1.70
CA VAL A 76 6.15 -9.40 -1.61
C VAL A 76 6.57 -9.29 -0.15
N VAL A 77 7.37 -10.26 0.29
CA VAL A 77 7.87 -10.36 1.67
C VAL A 77 9.37 -10.09 1.67
N PHE A 78 9.78 -9.21 2.57
CA PHE A 78 11.18 -8.90 2.84
C PHE A 78 11.52 -9.27 4.27
N LYS A 79 12.71 -9.83 4.47
CA LYS A 79 13.25 -10.15 5.79
C LYS A 79 14.66 -9.59 5.89
N GLY A 80 14.96 -8.89 6.99
CA GLY A 80 16.26 -8.24 7.17
C GLY A 80 16.56 -7.22 6.06
N GLY A 81 15.52 -6.55 5.54
CA GLY A 81 15.64 -5.57 4.46
C GLY A 81 15.87 -6.14 3.06
N LYS A 82 15.88 -7.47 2.88
CA LYS A 82 16.12 -8.15 1.60
C LYS A 82 14.93 -8.99 1.16
N LEU A 83 14.81 -9.21 -0.15
CA LEU A 83 13.76 -10.05 -0.73
C LEU A 83 13.85 -11.45 -0.12
N HIS A 84 12.77 -11.88 0.52
CA HIS A 84 12.64 -13.23 1.08
C HIS A 84 11.80 -14.12 0.17
N GLY A 85 10.68 -13.60 -0.35
CA GLY A 85 9.80 -14.35 -1.23
C GLY A 85 8.53 -13.60 -1.60
N THR A 86 7.61 -14.32 -2.24
CA THR A 86 6.32 -13.79 -2.70
C THR A 86 5.15 -14.63 -2.21
N LEU A 87 3.97 -14.03 -2.22
CA LEU A 87 2.69 -14.71 -2.09
C LEU A 87 1.95 -14.72 -3.42
N THR A 88 1.17 -15.79 -3.66
CA THR A 88 0.13 -15.79 -4.69
C THR A 88 -0.99 -14.82 -4.31
N ARG A 89 -1.82 -14.43 -5.30
CA ARG A 89 -2.95 -13.51 -5.05
C ARG A 89 -3.90 -14.03 -3.97
N ALA A 90 -4.31 -15.29 -4.08
CA ALA A 90 -5.22 -15.89 -3.10
C ALA A 90 -4.64 -15.86 -1.68
N GLN A 91 -3.34 -16.17 -1.54
CA GLN A 91 -2.67 -16.09 -0.23
C GLN A 91 -2.66 -14.67 0.33
N ALA A 92 -2.30 -13.67 -0.48
CA ALA A 92 -2.26 -12.28 -0.04
C ALA A 92 -3.65 -11.75 0.34
N GLU A 93 -4.69 -12.09 -0.42
CA GLU A 93 -6.09 -11.76 -0.11
C GLU A 93 -6.55 -12.43 1.18
N THR A 94 -6.23 -13.72 1.37
CA THR A 94 -6.54 -14.44 2.61
C THR A 94 -5.86 -13.80 3.81
N PHE A 95 -4.58 -13.45 3.67
CA PHE A 95 -3.80 -12.82 4.72
C PHE A 95 -4.40 -11.47 5.11
N TYR A 96 -4.70 -10.61 4.13
CA TYR A 96 -5.36 -9.32 4.32
C TYR A 96 -6.71 -9.47 5.04
N ALA A 97 -7.58 -10.36 4.54
CA ALA A 97 -8.90 -10.62 5.11
C ALA A 97 -8.81 -11.12 6.55
N CYS A 98 -7.91 -12.06 6.83
CA CYS A 98 -7.77 -12.64 8.17
C CYS A 98 -7.20 -11.66 9.19
N ARG A 99 -6.22 -10.82 8.83
CA ARG A 99 -5.75 -9.74 9.73
C ARG A 99 -6.86 -8.72 10.00
N GLY A 100 -7.64 -8.41 8.97
CA GLY A 100 -8.79 -7.52 9.06
C GLY A 100 -9.86 -8.04 10.01
N TYR A 101 -10.23 -9.31 9.84
CA TYR A 101 -11.15 -10.02 10.72
C TYR A 101 -10.64 -10.07 12.17
N ALA A 102 -9.36 -10.41 12.38
CA ALA A 102 -8.75 -10.42 13.70
C ALA A 102 -8.84 -9.04 14.38
N THR A 103 -8.52 -7.98 13.63
CA THR A 103 -8.60 -6.60 14.11
C THR A 103 -10.03 -6.17 14.43
N ALA A 104 -11.01 -6.61 13.65
CA ALA A 104 -12.41 -6.20 13.83
C ALA A 104 -13.13 -6.93 14.98
N ARG A 105 -12.72 -8.17 15.31
CA ARG A 105 -13.45 -9.03 16.28
C ARG A 105 -12.75 -9.21 17.63
N HIS A 106 -11.43 -9.18 17.65
CA HIS A 106 -10.64 -9.53 18.83
C HIS A 106 -9.86 -8.32 19.33
N HIS A 107 -8.58 -8.30 19.03
CA HIS A 107 -7.62 -7.28 19.39
C HIS A 107 -6.85 -6.89 18.12
N TYR A 108 -6.36 -5.65 18.07
CA TYR A 108 -5.62 -5.14 16.90
C TYR A 108 -4.48 -6.10 16.51
N TRP A 109 -4.40 -6.48 15.23
CA TRP A 109 -3.52 -7.56 14.74
C TRP A 109 -2.05 -7.37 15.14
N ALA A 110 -1.57 -6.12 15.21
CA ALA A 110 -0.16 -5.85 15.48
C ALA A 110 0.25 -6.12 16.93
N GLN A 111 -0.70 -6.37 17.85
CA GLN A 111 -0.38 -6.93 19.18
C GLN A 111 0.20 -8.35 19.09
N GLU A 112 0.01 -9.02 17.95
CA GLU A 112 0.61 -10.31 17.61
C GLU A 112 1.43 -10.21 16.32
N ALA A 113 1.98 -9.02 16.01
CA ALA A 113 2.67 -8.77 14.75
C ALA A 113 3.79 -9.78 14.48
N GLY A 114 4.56 -10.17 15.51
CA GLY A 114 5.59 -11.21 15.42
C GLY A 114 5.02 -12.54 14.91
N ARG A 115 3.92 -13.04 15.49
CA ARG A 115 3.30 -14.31 15.07
C ARG A 115 2.77 -14.23 13.63
N TRP A 116 2.14 -13.12 13.27
CA TRP A 116 1.63 -12.89 11.90
C TRP A 116 2.76 -12.82 10.87
N THR A 117 3.87 -12.19 11.22
CA THR A 117 5.03 -12.07 10.32
C THR A 117 5.84 -13.35 10.22
N ASP A 118 6.00 -14.10 11.31
CA ASP A 118 6.65 -15.42 11.29
C ASP A 118 5.90 -16.38 10.38
N SER A 119 4.55 -16.38 10.44
CA SER A 119 3.75 -17.24 9.56
C SER A 119 3.78 -16.78 8.10
N LEU A 120 3.79 -15.46 7.86
CA LEU A 120 3.95 -14.88 6.53
C LEU A 120 5.29 -15.29 5.90
N VAL A 121 6.40 -15.15 6.63
CA VAL A 121 7.74 -15.53 6.20
C VAL A 121 7.83 -17.03 5.90
N ARG A 122 7.15 -17.87 6.69
CA ARG A 122 7.10 -19.32 6.48
C ARG A 122 6.32 -19.72 5.24
N VAL A 123 5.24 -19.01 4.91
CA VAL A 123 4.38 -19.31 3.75
C VAL A 123 4.94 -18.73 2.45
N ALA A 124 5.70 -17.63 2.53
CA ALA A 124 6.29 -16.97 1.37
C ALA A 124 7.12 -17.95 0.52
N GLU A 125 6.83 -18.00 -0.78
CA GLU A 125 7.56 -18.80 -1.74
C GLU A 125 8.86 -18.08 -2.11
N PRO A 126 10.04 -18.71 -1.95
CA PRO A 126 11.31 -18.09 -2.28
C PRO A 126 11.35 -17.66 -3.75
N ALA A 127 11.75 -16.42 -4.00
CA ALA A 127 11.91 -15.87 -5.34
C ALA A 127 13.29 -15.18 -5.45
N PRO A 128 14.15 -15.56 -6.40
CA PRO A 128 15.46 -14.92 -6.56
C PRO A 128 15.33 -13.49 -7.11
N ASP A 129 14.38 -13.30 -8.03
CA ASP A 129 14.04 -12.03 -8.65
C ASP A 129 12.53 -11.97 -8.89
N VAL A 130 11.95 -10.77 -8.80
CA VAL A 130 10.53 -10.51 -8.99
C VAL A 130 10.36 -9.25 -9.83
N GLU A 131 9.55 -9.31 -10.88
CA GLU A 131 9.15 -8.13 -11.64
C GLU A 131 7.69 -7.80 -11.34
N LEU A 132 7.45 -6.61 -10.81
CA LEU A 132 6.11 -6.09 -10.56
C LEU A 132 5.64 -5.27 -11.76
N THR A 133 4.48 -5.62 -12.28
CA THR A 133 3.83 -4.91 -13.38
C THR A 133 2.53 -4.27 -12.88
N PHE A 134 2.45 -2.95 -12.97
CA PHE A 134 1.31 -2.19 -12.46
C PHE A 134 0.31 -1.97 -13.58
N THR A 135 -0.98 -2.21 -13.37
CA THR A 135 -1.98 -2.00 -14.43
C THR A 135 -2.54 -0.58 -14.46
N GLY A 136 -2.28 0.21 -13.40
CA GLY A 136 -2.87 1.55 -13.22
C GLY A 136 -4.38 1.51 -12.94
N LYS A 137 -5.01 0.33 -12.86
CA LYS A 137 -6.41 0.14 -12.47
C LYS A 137 -6.50 0.19 -10.94
N SER A 138 -6.52 1.41 -10.43
CA SER A 138 -6.50 1.71 -9.00
C SER A 138 -7.76 1.22 -8.25
N THR A 139 -7.57 0.36 -7.24
CA THR A 139 -8.57 0.12 -6.16
C THR A 139 -8.53 1.24 -5.09
N MET A 140 -7.43 2.01 -5.00
CA MET A 140 -7.16 3.01 -3.93
C MET A 140 -7.72 4.43 -4.16
N LYS A 141 -8.03 4.82 -5.40
CA LYS A 141 -8.92 5.97 -5.66
C LYS A 141 -10.25 5.83 -4.93
N SER A 142 -10.60 4.61 -4.51
CA SER A 142 -11.63 4.37 -3.51
C SER A 142 -11.08 4.69 -2.11
N ILE A 143 -10.09 3.98 -1.53
CA ILE A 143 -9.72 4.08 -0.10
C ILE A 143 -9.33 5.49 0.37
N LYS A 144 -8.48 6.24 -0.35
CA LYS A 144 -8.16 7.62 0.03
C LYS A 144 -9.37 8.55 -0.11
N ALA A 145 -10.12 8.47 -1.21
CA ALA A 145 -11.38 9.22 -1.38
C ALA A 145 -12.52 8.75 -0.44
N VAL A 146 -12.37 7.57 0.14
CA VAL A 146 -13.30 6.91 1.06
C VAL A 146 -13.03 7.32 2.50
N LEU A 147 -11.76 7.45 2.88
CA LEU A 147 -11.32 8.01 4.16
C LEU A 147 -11.48 9.53 4.15
N GLU A 148 -11.17 10.18 3.02
CA GLU A 148 -11.41 11.60 2.73
C GLU A 148 -12.82 11.85 2.18
N ASN A 149 -13.89 11.27 2.73
CA ASN A 149 -15.25 11.65 2.34
C ASN A 149 -15.87 12.72 3.27
N PRO A 150 -15.59 14.02 3.06
CA PRO A 150 -16.51 15.11 3.34
C PRO A 150 -17.26 15.54 2.06
N ALA A 151 -17.64 14.61 1.18
CA ALA A 151 -18.49 14.88 0.02
C ALA A 151 -19.96 15.10 0.44
N ILE A 152 -20.18 16.03 1.37
CA ILE A 152 -21.23 17.04 1.30
C ILE A 152 -20.56 18.34 1.74
N ASN A 153 -19.68 18.91 0.93
CA ASN A 153 -19.45 20.35 0.83
C ASN A 153 -18.36 20.61 -0.23
N GLN A 154 -18.65 21.50 -1.18
CA GLN A 154 -17.76 22.01 -2.22
C GLN A 154 -17.66 21.20 -3.53
N VAL A 155 -18.78 21.07 -4.23
CA VAL A 155 -18.76 21.16 -5.70
C VAL A 155 -19.66 22.31 -6.12
N LYS A 156 -19.13 23.53 -6.08
CA LYS A 156 -19.68 24.68 -6.81
C LYS A 156 -18.64 25.80 -6.93
N ALA A 157 -17.54 25.56 -7.64
CA ALA A 157 -16.58 26.63 -7.96
C ALA A 157 -15.74 26.32 -9.20
N LEU A 158 -16.33 25.77 -10.26
CA LEU A 158 -15.64 25.61 -11.55
C LEU A 158 -16.58 25.85 -12.73
N VAL A 159 -17.50 26.81 -12.61
CA VAL A 159 -18.17 27.45 -13.75
C VAL A 159 -18.54 28.87 -13.30
N GLU A 160 -17.60 29.81 -13.41
CA GLU A 160 -17.82 31.27 -13.48
C GLU A 160 -16.45 31.97 -13.51
N MET A 161 -15.67 31.73 -14.57
CA MET A 161 -14.59 32.65 -14.94
C MET A 161 -15.24 33.87 -15.60
N GLY A 162 -15.71 34.79 -14.75
CA GLY A 162 -16.22 36.11 -15.13
C GLY A 162 -15.72 37.16 -14.13
N THR A 163 -14.53 37.71 -14.41
CA THR A 163 -14.06 39.07 -14.08
C THR A 163 -14.42 39.66 -12.70
N ASN A 164 -13.71 39.24 -11.64
CA ASN A 164 -13.53 40.08 -10.44
C ASN A 164 -12.09 39.95 -9.88
N PRO A 165 -11.27 41.02 -9.90
CA PRO A 165 -9.86 40.97 -9.50
C PRO A 165 -9.66 40.58 -8.02
N LEU A 166 -10.61 40.86 -7.13
CA LEU A 166 -10.55 40.42 -5.73
C LEU A 166 -10.77 38.91 -5.58
N LYS A 167 -11.54 38.28 -6.49
CA LYS A 167 -11.68 36.82 -6.54
C LYS A 167 -10.40 36.17 -7.08
N VAL A 168 -9.70 36.80 -8.03
CA VAL A 168 -8.40 36.30 -8.54
C VAL A 168 -7.34 36.29 -7.44
N ILE A 169 -7.24 37.36 -6.63
CA ILE A 169 -6.30 37.41 -5.49
C ILE A 169 -6.65 36.32 -4.46
N LYS A 170 -7.94 36.10 -4.17
CA LYS A 170 -8.39 35.02 -3.27
C LYS A 170 -8.09 33.63 -3.83
N VAL A 171 -8.22 33.42 -5.13
CA VAL A 171 -7.88 32.14 -5.80
C VAL A 171 -6.38 31.93 -5.80
N LEU A 172 -5.58 32.97 -6.06
CA LEU A 172 -4.11 32.89 -6.01
C LEU A 172 -3.59 32.72 -4.58
N SER A 173 -4.19 33.37 -3.59
CA SER A 173 -3.84 33.18 -2.18
C SER A 173 -4.23 31.79 -1.69
N LYS A 174 -5.41 31.28 -2.11
CA LYS A 174 -5.86 29.92 -1.83
C LYS A 174 -4.94 28.88 -2.49
N ALA A 175 -4.60 29.08 -3.76
CA ALA A 175 -3.65 28.23 -4.47
C ALA A 175 -2.25 28.24 -3.84
N ARG A 176 -1.78 29.41 -3.38
CA ARG A 176 -0.50 29.53 -2.67
C ARG A 176 -0.53 28.88 -1.28
N SER A 177 -1.63 29.03 -0.53
CA SER A 177 -1.79 28.35 0.76
C SER A 177 -1.92 26.85 0.59
N GLU A 178 -2.64 26.40 -0.44
CA GLU A 178 -2.77 24.97 -0.79
C GLU A 178 -1.42 24.39 -1.21
N HIS A 179 -0.62 25.14 -1.97
CA HIS A 179 0.72 24.70 -2.36
C HIS A 179 1.66 24.58 -1.16
N ARG A 180 1.71 25.59 -0.28
CA ARG A 180 2.51 25.52 0.95
C ARG A 180 2.06 24.39 1.88
N GLN A 181 0.75 24.15 1.95
CA GLN A 181 0.22 23.05 2.74
C GLN A 181 0.65 21.71 2.15
N ARG A 182 0.67 21.56 0.82
CA ARG A 182 1.16 20.36 0.15
C ARG A 182 2.65 20.12 0.39
N GLU A 183 3.48 21.15 0.26
CA GLU A 183 4.92 21.05 0.57
C GLU A 183 5.12 20.58 2.02
N HIS A 184 4.39 21.18 2.97
CA HIS A 184 4.46 20.75 4.37
C HIS A 184 3.98 19.31 4.57
N ASP A 185 2.91 18.90 3.90
CA ASP A 185 2.38 17.54 3.99
C ASP A 185 3.36 16.50 3.38
N GLU A 186 4.04 16.87 2.29
CA GLU A 186 5.09 16.07 1.66
C GLU A 186 6.31 15.93 2.58
N ASP A 187 6.78 17.03 3.19
CA ASP A 187 7.87 17.01 4.17
C ASP A 187 7.53 16.11 5.36
N MET A 188 6.30 16.20 5.89
CA MET A 188 5.86 15.36 7.01
C MET A 188 5.75 13.88 6.64
N LEU A 189 5.27 13.56 5.43
CA LEU A 189 5.28 12.18 4.93
C LEU A 189 6.71 11.63 4.80
N GLU A 190 7.66 12.46 4.36
CA GLU A 190 9.07 12.08 4.28
C GLU A 190 9.63 11.75 5.67
N GLU A 191 9.38 12.61 6.66
CA GLU A 191 9.82 12.41 8.05
C GLU A 191 9.17 11.18 8.70
N LEU A 192 7.85 11.00 8.55
CA LEU A 192 7.17 9.79 9.02
C LEU A 192 7.73 8.54 8.34
N GLY A 193 8.08 8.63 7.06
CA GLY A 193 8.72 7.55 6.32
C GLY A 193 10.09 7.17 6.90
N LYS A 194 10.85 8.10 7.49
CA LYS A 194 12.18 7.84 8.08
C LYS A 194 12.12 7.01 9.36
N LEU A 195 10.96 6.91 10.00
CA LEU A 195 10.75 6.10 11.19
C LEU A 195 10.69 4.62 10.86
N MET A 196 11.25 3.78 11.72
CA MET A 196 11.37 2.33 11.54
C MET A 196 10.88 1.58 12.79
N PRO A 197 10.38 0.34 12.64
CA PRO A 197 10.26 -0.56 13.78
C PRO A 197 11.59 -0.68 14.53
N GLY A 198 11.54 -0.53 15.85
CA GLY A 198 12.70 -0.44 16.74
C GLY A 198 13.04 0.98 17.22
N ASP A 199 12.62 2.01 16.48
CA ASP A 199 12.79 3.41 16.91
C ASP A 199 12.03 3.69 18.20
N ALA A 200 12.51 4.67 18.97
CA ALA A 200 11.83 5.13 20.17
C ALA A 200 10.51 5.85 19.82
N GLU A 201 9.48 5.65 20.66
CA GLU A 201 8.21 6.38 20.58
C GLU A 201 8.42 7.90 20.53
N GLN A 202 9.38 8.42 21.31
CA GLN A 202 9.68 9.86 21.34
C GLN A 202 10.03 10.40 19.95
N ARG A 203 10.77 9.63 19.15
CA ARG A 203 11.16 10.04 17.79
C ARG A 203 9.93 10.19 16.89
N LEU A 204 8.91 9.34 17.06
CA LEU A 204 7.64 9.46 16.37
C LEU A 204 6.85 10.69 16.85
N ALA A 205 6.79 10.91 18.17
CA ALA A 205 6.10 12.05 18.76
C ALA A 205 6.74 13.41 18.40
N ASP A 206 8.05 13.43 18.18
CA ASP A 206 8.81 14.62 17.76
C ASP A 206 8.55 14.99 16.29
N VAL A 207 8.27 14.01 15.43
CA VAL A 207 7.89 14.24 14.03
C VAL A 207 6.48 14.84 13.97
N LEU A 208 5.51 14.16 14.57
CA LEU A 208 4.12 14.60 14.55
C LEU A 208 3.37 14.02 15.75
N ARG A 209 2.46 14.81 16.33
CA ARG A 209 1.54 14.30 17.35
C ARG A 209 0.45 13.45 16.70
N PRO A 210 0.04 12.32 17.32
CA PRO A 210 -0.99 11.47 16.77
C PRO A 210 -2.31 12.23 16.64
N GLU A 211 -2.97 12.06 15.50
CA GLU A 211 -4.32 12.62 15.26
C GLU A 211 -5.39 11.76 15.95
N ASP A 212 -5.16 10.44 15.98
CA ASP A 212 -5.95 9.47 16.74
C ASP A 212 -5.01 8.56 17.54
N LEU A 213 -5.41 8.27 18.77
CA LEU A 213 -4.64 7.45 19.69
C LEU A 213 -5.56 6.39 20.30
N THR A 214 -5.19 5.13 20.12
CA THR A 214 -5.92 4.01 20.72
C THR A 214 -5.03 3.27 21.71
N PHE A 215 -5.44 3.24 22.97
CA PHE A 215 -4.84 2.40 23.99
C PHE A 215 -5.30 0.95 23.82
N LEU A 216 -4.34 0.03 23.86
CA LEU A 216 -4.58 -1.41 23.77
C LEU A 216 -4.18 -2.07 25.09
N GLU A 217 -4.49 -3.36 25.26
CA GLU A 217 -4.06 -4.12 26.43
C GLU A 217 -2.53 -4.14 26.57
N ARG A 218 -1.83 -4.18 25.42
CA ARG A 218 -0.38 -4.05 25.33
C ARG A 218 -0.04 -2.98 24.30
N GLY A 219 0.51 -1.86 24.79
CA GLY A 219 0.92 -0.74 23.96
C GLY A 219 -0.23 0.15 23.48
N LEU A 220 0.03 0.92 22.43
CA LEU A 220 -0.91 1.87 21.86
C LEU A 220 -0.70 2.00 20.36
N VAL A 221 -1.76 2.40 19.65
CA VAL A 221 -1.70 2.76 18.24
C VAL A 221 -1.75 4.27 18.10
N MET A 222 -0.70 4.83 17.49
CA MET A 222 -0.63 6.22 17.05
C MET A 222 -1.02 6.26 15.57
N ALA A 223 -2.22 6.74 15.27
CA ALA A 223 -2.73 6.82 13.92
C ALA A 223 -2.67 8.25 13.38
N TYR A 224 -2.39 8.34 12.09
CA TYR A 224 -2.34 9.58 11.33
C TYR A 224 -3.23 9.43 10.10
N PRO A 225 -4.57 9.46 10.27
CA PRO A 225 -5.53 9.21 9.19
C PRO A 225 -5.29 10.10 7.96
N LYS A 226 -4.90 11.37 8.15
CA LYS A 226 -4.55 12.28 7.06
C LYS A 226 -3.47 11.70 6.12
N TYR A 227 -2.49 11.00 6.68
CA TYR A 227 -1.38 10.39 5.96
C TYR A 227 -1.58 8.89 5.70
N SER A 228 -2.75 8.35 6.04
CA SER A 228 -3.09 6.93 5.92
C SER A 228 -2.01 6.00 6.50
N VAL A 229 -1.43 6.37 7.64
CA VAL A 229 -0.41 5.56 8.32
C VAL A 229 -0.77 5.42 9.79
N GLU A 230 -0.42 4.28 10.37
CA GLU A 230 -0.45 4.08 11.81
C GLU A 230 0.81 3.36 12.29
N PHE A 231 1.13 3.61 13.55
CA PHE A 231 2.26 3.02 14.24
C PHE A 231 1.75 2.32 15.49
N MET A 232 2.12 1.06 15.64
CA MET A 232 1.96 0.34 16.89
C MET A 232 3.19 0.58 17.75
N VAL A 233 3.00 1.11 18.95
CA VAL A 233 4.04 1.34 19.92
C VAL A 233 3.83 0.42 21.11
N ASP A 234 4.90 -0.26 21.52
CA ASP A 234 4.92 -1.04 22.75
C ASP A 234 6.31 -0.94 23.38
N ASN A 235 6.37 -0.89 24.72
CA ASN A 235 7.60 -0.71 25.48
C ASN A 235 8.44 0.50 24.99
N ASN A 236 7.79 1.64 24.75
CA ASN A 236 8.37 2.90 24.25
C ASN A 236 9.10 2.77 22.90
N LYS A 237 8.78 1.74 22.11
CA LYS A 237 9.36 1.51 20.78
C LYS A 237 8.27 1.26 19.75
N ILE A 238 8.52 1.70 18.53
CA ILE A 238 7.71 1.35 17.36
C ILE A 238 7.88 -0.15 17.13
N GLN A 239 6.81 -0.92 17.23
CA GLN A 239 6.78 -2.35 16.92
C GLN A 239 6.33 -2.63 15.50
N ALA A 240 5.39 -1.82 15.00
CA ALA A 240 4.89 -1.94 13.65
C ALA A 240 4.57 -0.58 13.05
N LEU A 241 4.79 -0.46 11.74
CA LEU A 241 4.28 0.59 10.87
C LEU A 241 3.31 -0.07 9.90
N GLN A 242 2.16 0.55 9.65
CA GLN A 242 1.12 -0.01 8.79
C GLN A 242 0.48 1.09 7.93
N GLN A 243 0.31 0.80 6.64
CA GLN A 243 -0.32 1.67 5.64
C GLN A 243 -1.21 0.84 4.71
N PRO A 244 -2.48 1.23 4.45
CA PRO A 244 -3.23 2.26 5.15
C PRO A 244 -3.39 1.94 6.65
N SER A 245 -3.84 2.92 7.44
CA SER A 245 -4.21 2.69 8.85
C SER A 245 -5.29 1.61 8.95
N PHE A 246 -4.86 0.43 9.39
CA PHE A 246 -5.63 -0.80 9.34
C PHE A 246 -6.66 -0.87 10.47
N LEU A 247 -6.31 -0.32 11.65
CA LEU A 247 -7.25 -0.17 12.75
C LEU A 247 -8.40 0.77 12.36
N GLN A 248 -8.10 1.90 11.72
CA GLN A 248 -9.13 2.83 11.28
C GLN A 248 -10.01 2.23 10.19
N LEU A 249 -9.42 1.50 9.24
CA LEU A 249 -10.19 0.77 8.23
C LEU A 249 -11.11 -0.28 8.86
N ALA A 250 -10.66 -1.03 9.86
CA ALA A 250 -11.49 -2.01 10.56
C ALA A 250 -12.67 -1.39 11.29
N ARG A 251 -12.49 -0.18 11.85
CA ARG A 251 -13.56 0.56 12.52
C ARG A 251 -14.58 1.14 11.54
N VAL A 252 -14.10 1.78 10.48
CA VAL A 252 -14.96 2.59 9.59
C VAL A 252 -15.53 1.75 8.44
N LYS A 253 -14.77 0.77 7.94
CA LYS A 253 -15.14 -0.05 6.77
C LYS A 253 -14.70 -1.51 6.90
N PRO A 254 -15.23 -2.25 7.90
CA PRO A 254 -14.89 -3.66 8.09
C PRO A 254 -15.21 -4.53 6.86
N GLY A 255 -16.18 -4.13 6.04
CA GLY A 255 -16.53 -4.82 4.79
C GLY A 255 -15.39 -4.93 3.78
N MET A 256 -14.36 -4.08 3.86
CA MET A 256 -13.17 -4.18 3.01
C MET A 256 -12.37 -5.46 3.24
N PHE A 257 -12.51 -6.08 4.42
CA PHE A 257 -11.82 -7.33 4.78
C PHE A 257 -12.64 -8.57 4.47
N TYR A 258 -13.85 -8.41 3.91
CA TYR A 258 -14.69 -9.53 3.56
C TYR A 258 -14.17 -10.23 2.30
N ALA A 259 -13.87 -11.51 2.44
CA ALA A 259 -13.59 -12.42 1.33
C ALA A 259 -14.61 -13.57 1.36
N PRO A 260 -15.34 -13.82 0.26
CA PRO A 260 -16.33 -14.90 0.20
C PRO A 260 -15.65 -16.27 0.38
N ASN A 261 -16.40 -17.24 0.92
CA ASN A 261 -15.93 -18.62 1.18
C ASN A 261 -14.77 -18.73 2.20
N THR A 262 -14.51 -17.68 2.97
CA THR A 262 -13.52 -17.71 4.05
C THR A 262 -14.06 -18.45 5.27
N VAL A 263 -13.31 -19.44 5.74
CA VAL A 263 -13.49 -20.13 7.01
C VAL A 263 -12.89 -19.26 8.12
N TRP A 264 -13.66 -18.26 8.57
CA TRP A 264 -13.20 -17.23 9.52
C TRP A 264 -12.63 -17.76 10.83
N SER A 265 -12.99 -18.97 11.26
CA SER A 265 -12.39 -19.62 12.44
C SER A 265 -10.91 -19.95 12.27
N ASN A 266 -10.41 -20.02 11.03
CA ASN A 266 -9.01 -20.26 10.72
C ASN A 266 -8.20 -18.96 10.60
N CYS A 267 -8.83 -17.78 10.73
CA CYS A 267 -8.13 -16.50 10.69
C CYS A 267 -7.36 -16.22 11.98
N THR A 268 -6.30 -17.00 12.17
CA THR A 268 -5.29 -16.84 13.22
C THR A 268 -3.90 -16.79 12.57
N PRO A 269 -2.87 -16.29 13.27
CA PRO A 269 -1.52 -16.24 12.73
C PRO A 269 -1.03 -17.59 12.18
N GLU A 270 -1.42 -18.71 12.80
CA GLU A 270 -0.92 -20.04 12.44
C GLU A 270 -1.67 -20.70 11.27
N LYS A 271 -2.95 -20.35 11.08
CA LYS A 271 -3.89 -21.11 10.24
C LYS A 271 -4.51 -20.30 9.10
N TRP A 272 -4.19 -19.02 8.97
CA TRP A 272 -4.82 -18.15 7.96
C TRP A 272 -4.71 -18.72 6.55
N ILE A 273 -3.64 -19.45 6.22
CA ILE A 273 -3.44 -20.07 4.91
C ILE A 273 -4.55 -21.07 4.55
N ASP A 274 -5.15 -21.71 5.56
CA ASP A 274 -6.23 -22.68 5.44
C ASP A 274 -7.62 -22.01 5.57
N ALA A 275 -7.68 -20.68 5.63
CA ALA A 275 -8.94 -19.95 5.76
C ALA A 275 -9.69 -19.83 4.43
N MET A 276 -9.02 -19.86 3.29
CA MET A 276 -9.73 -19.95 2.00
C MET A 276 -10.02 -21.42 1.67
N ALA A 277 -11.30 -21.78 1.62
CA ALA A 277 -11.71 -23.07 1.07
C ALA A 277 -11.37 -23.10 -0.44
N PRO A 278 -11.02 -24.28 -1.00
CA PRO A 278 -10.92 -24.43 -2.45
C PRO A 278 -12.24 -23.98 -3.07
N ALA A 279 -12.19 -23.18 -4.14
CA ALA A 279 -13.38 -22.77 -4.86
C ALA A 279 -14.21 -24.02 -5.17
N ALA A 280 -15.43 -24.11 -4.63
CA ALA A 280 -16.34 -25.18 -4.98
C ALA A 280 -16.47 -25.18 -6.51
N ALA A 281 -16.12 -26.31 -7.14
CA ALA A 281 -16.27 -26.46 -8.57
C ALA A 281 -17.70 -26.04 -8.95
N PRO A 282 -17.91 -25.28 -10.04
CA PRO A 282 -19.24 -24.86 -10.44
C PRO A 282 -20.10 -26.11 -10.51
N ALA A 283 -21.20 -26.12 -9.75
CA ALA A 283 -22.14 -27.22 -9.75
C ALA A 283 -22.53 -27.46 -11.20
N SER A 284 -22.11 -28.59 -11.76
CA SER A 284 -22.48 -29.02 -13.10
C SER A 284 -23.99 -28.87 -13.20
N ALA A 285 -24.45 -28.01 -14.10
CA ALA A 285 -25.86 -27.81 -14.37
C ALA A 285 -26.44 -29.19 -14.71
N SER A 286 -27.15 -29.78 -13.75
CA SER A 286 -27.91 -31.00 -13.98
C SER A 286 -29.04 -30.58 -14.89
N VAL A 287 -28.84 -30.82 -16.19
CA VAL A 287 -29.90 -30.74 -17.20
C VAL A 287 -30.99 -31.69 -16.72
N MET A 288 -32.05 -31.14 -16.14
CA MET A 288 -33.29 -31.86 -15.94
C MET A 288 -33.81 -32.23 -17.33
N ALA A 289 -33.52 -33.46 -17.75
CA ALA A 289 -34.25 -34.10 -18.82
C ALA A 289 -35.72 -34.19 -18.37
N ALA A 290 -36.60 -33.52 -19.10
CA ALA A 290 -38.03 -33.65 -18.93
C ALA A 290 -38.46 -35.11 -19.19
N PRO A 291 -39.44 -35.66 -18.45
CA PRO A 291 -39.92 -37.01 -18.69
C PRO A 291 -40.71 -37.09 -20.01
N PRO A 292 -40.72 -38.25 -20.68
CA PRO A 292 -41.51 -38.43 -21.90
C PRO A 292 -43.00 -38.35 -21.57
N GLN A 293 -43.75 -37.55 -22.34
CA GLN A 293 -45.20 -37.58 -22.33
C GLN A 293 -45.65 -38.85 -23.07
N GLY A 294 -46.46 -39.66 -22.39
CA GLY A 294 -47.24 -40.74 -23.00
C GLY A 294 -48.54 -40.22 -23.59
#